data_AF-A0A1J6IAA3-F1
#
_entry.id   AF-A0A1J6IAA3-F1
#
_cell.length_a   1.000
_cell.length_b   1.000
_cell.length_c   1.000
_cell.angle_alpha   90.00
_cell.angle_beta   90.00
_cell.angle_gamma   90.00
#
_symmetry.space_group_name_H-M   'P 1'
#
loop_
_entity.id
_entity.type
_entity.pdbx_description
1 polymer ?
#
loop_
_entity_poly.entity_id
_entity_poly.type
_entity_poly.pdbx_seq_one_letter_code
_entity_poly.pdbx_strand_id
1 'polypeptide(L)'
;MTDMEQKVQDKADTAPVEGGEKAEGNSVFSASAIPQEDLLRMTDDIIAALKTVYDPEIPADIYELGLVYKIDIEDDRTVKIEMTLTAPGCPVAGEMPGWVENAVSAVEGVSMVEVTMTFDPPWTPDRMSEEAQVAVGWY
;
A
#
# COMPACT_ATOMS: atom_id res chain seq x y z
N MET A 1 -65.90 -34.35 8.98
CA MET A 1 -65.17 -34.76 10.20
C MET A 1 -63.84 -35.30 9.75
N THR A 2 -62.75 -34.66 10.23
CA THR A 2 -61.32 -35.05 10.13
C THR A 2 -60.69 -34.76 8.74
N ASP A 3 -59.84 -33.77 8.49
CA ASP A 3 -58.67 -33.14 9.16
C ASP A 3 -57.31 -33.86 8.94
N MET A 4 -56.31 -33.06 8.54
CA MET A 4 -54.85 -33.18 8.71
C MET A 4 -53.93 -33.92 7.70
N GLU A 5 -52.83 -33.18 7.39
CA GLU A 5 -51.49 -33.56 6.88
C GLU A 5 -51.32 -33.88 5.37
N GLN A 6 -50.28 -33.48 4.63
CA GLN A 6 -49.14 -32.55 4.79
C GLN A 6 -48.40 -32.52 3.42
N LYS A 7 -47.92 -31.34 2.97
CA LYS A 7 -46.70 -31.11 2.13
C LYS A 7 -46.73 -31.64 0.66
N VAL A 8 -46.13 -31.03 -0.37
CA VAL A 8 -45.06 -30.03 -0.52
C VAL A 8 -45.17 -29.35 -1.91
N GLN A 9 -44.97 -28.03 -1.91
CA GLN A 9 -44.45 -27.07 -2.90
C GLN A 9 -43.88 -27.53 -4.28
N ASP A 10 -44.33 -26.77 -5.30
CA ASP A 10 -43.71 -26.18 -6.51
C ASP A 10 -42.96 -26.94 -7.62
N LYS A 11 -43.38 -26.56 -8.85
CA LYS A 11 -42.72 -26.70 -10.15
C LYS A 11 -41.74 -25.55 -10.39
N ALA A 12 -40.59 -25.85 -10.99
CA ALA A 12 -40.11 -25.20 -12.22
C ALA A 12 -38.81 -25.88 -12.70
N ASP A 13 -38.86 -26.32 -13.96
CA ASP A 13 -37.77 -26.88 -14.75
C ASP A 13 -37.12 -25.73 -15.54
N THR A 14 -35.80 -25.53 -15.50
CA THR A 14 -34.85 -25.64 -16.64
C THR A 14 -33.42 -25.24 -16.21
N ALA A 15 -32.44 -25.88 -16.83
CA ALA A 15 -31.02 -26.04 -16.46
C ALA A 15 -30.08 -24.83 -16.80
N PRO A 16 -28.78 -24.89 -16.40
CA PRO A 16 -27.92 -23.74 -16.13
C PRO A 16 -26.98 -23.35 -17.28
N VAL A 17 -26.42 -22.13 -17.21
CA VAL A 17 -25.17 -21.76 -17.87
C VAL A 17 -24.12 -21.45 -16.80
N GLU A 18 -22.99 -22.14 -16.92
CA GLU A 18 -21.81 -22.05 -16.07
C GLU A 18 -21.08 -20.71 -16.24
N GLY A 19 -20.54 -20.22 -15.13
CA GLY A 19 -19.74 -19.00 -15.03
C GLY A 19 -19.55 -18.61 -13.57
N GLY A 20 -18.91 -19.50 -12.79
CA GLY A 20 -18.37 -19.16 -11.46
C GLY A 20 -17.26 -18.11 -11.60
N GLU A 21 -16.93 -17.31 -10.60
CA GLU A 21 -17.29 -17.23 -9.19
C GLU A 21 -17.14 -15.72 -8.87
N LYS A 22 -18.13 -15.04 -8.30
CA LYS A 22 -18.16 -14.63 -6.87
C LYS A 22 -16.81 -14.03 -6.41
N ALA A 23 -16.70 -12.82 -5.87
CA ALA A 23 -17.65 -12.10 -5.04
C ALA A 23 -17.30 -10.61 -4.97
N GLU A 24 -18.34 -9.80 -4.85
CA GLU A 24 -18.32 -8.48 -4.24
C GLU A 24 -17.64 -8.56 -2.87
N GLY A 25 -16.48 -7.92 -2.74
CA GLY A 25 -15.74 -7.76 -1.49
C GLY A 25 -16.05 -6.40 -0.89
N ASN A 26 -17.13 -6.36 -0.11
CA ASN A 26 -17.53 -5.31 0.81
C ASN A 26 -16.33 -4.68 1.55
N SER A 27 -16.34 -3.35 1.66
CA SER A 27 -15.42 -2.49 2.40
C SER A 27 -14.95 -3.11 3.71
N VAL A 28 -13.67 -3.45 3.77
CA VAL A 28 -12.93 -3.72 5.00
C VAL A 28 -11.91 -2.61 5.21
N PHE A 29 -12.41 -1.37 5.31
CA PHE A 29 -11.71 -0.41 6.17
C PHE A 29 -12.00 -0.90 7.58
N SER A 30 -11.14 -1.81 8.06
CA SER A 30 -11.10 -2.16 9.47
C SER A 30 -11.04 -0.85 10.24
N ALA A 31 -11.94 -0.68 11.20
CA ALA A 31 -11.93 0.48 12.07
C ALA A 31 -10.59 0.47 12.80
N SER A 32 -9.61 1.17 12.24
CA SER A 32 -8.30 1.25 12.84
C SER A 32 -8.48 1.79 14.26
N ALA A 33 -7.81 1.16 15.22
CA ALA A 33 -7.84 1.59 16.62
C ALA A 33 -7.29 3.02 16.80
N ILE A 34 -6.61 3.53 15.76
CA ILE A 34 -6.05 4.87 15.69
C ILE A 34 -7.12 5.85 15.17
N PRO A 35 -7.32 7.01 15.83
CA PRO A 35 -8.18 8.07 15.32
C PRO A 35 -7.77 8.47 13.89
N GLN A 36 -8.73 8.71 13.01
CA GLN A 36 -8.42 9.10 11.62
C GLN A 36 -7.57 10.37 11.52
N GLU A 37 -7.74 11.30 12.46
CA GLU A 37 -6.96 12.53 12.54
C GLU A 37 -5.48 12.26 12.87
N ASP A 38 -5.21 11.30 13.76
CA ASP A 38 -3.86 10.82 14.05
C ASP A 38 -3.25 10.08 12.85
N LEU A 39 -4.03 9.22 12.18
CA LEU A 39 -3.56 8.51 10.98
C LEU A 39 -3.16 9.49 9.87
N LEU A 40 -3.97 10.51 9.62
CA LEU A 40 -3.67 11.54 8.62
C LEU A 40 -2.41 12.32 8.98
N ARG A 41 -2.27 12.74 10.25
CA ARG A 41 -1.07 13.44 10.73
C ARG A 41 0.17 12.57 10.59
N MET A 42 0.10 11.32 11.05
CA MET A 42 1.21 10.37 10.94
C MET A 42 1.56 10.12 9.47
N THR A 43 0.57 9.94 8.60
CA THR A 43 0.81 9.74 7.17
C THR A 43 1.53 10.94 6.55
N ASP A 44 1.10 12.16 6.86
CA ASP A 44 1.75 13.39 6.38
C ASP A 44 3.20 13.51 6.90
N ASP A 45 3.41 13.25 8.20
CA ASP A 45 4.73 13.26 8.81
C ASP A 45 5.66 12.17 8.22
N ILE A 46 5.13 10.98 7.93
CA ILE A 46 5.85 9.87 7.27
C ILE A 46 6.22 10.28 5.85
N ILE A 47 5.30 10.85 5.08
CA ILE A 47 5.57 11.35 3.73
C ILE A 47 6.64 12.44 3.77
N ALA A 48 6.54 13.39 4.70
CA ALA A 48 7.53 14.44 4.89
C ALA A 48 8.92 13.85 5.23
N ALA A 49 8.98 12.83 6.09
CA ALA A 49 10.22 12.12 6.41
C ALA A 49 10.80 11.39 5.19
N LEU A 50 9.97 10.72 4.40
CA LEU A 50 10.39 10.05 3.15
C LEU A 50 10.94 11.05 2.14
N LYS A 51 10.36 12.26 2.05
CA LYS A 51 10.87 13.35 1.21
C LYS A 51 12.24 13.88 1.61
N THR A 52 12.73 13.56 2.82
CA THR A 52 14.10 13.90 3.24
C THR A 52 15.15 12.90 2.76
N VAL A 53 14.72 11.72 2.29
CA VAL A 53 15.59 10.68 1.79
C VAL A 53 15.72 10.84 0.27
N TYR A 54 16.94 11.13 -0.17
CA TYR A 54 17.27 11.35 -1.57
C TYR A 54 18.04 10.16 -2.14
N ASP A 55 17.77 9.84 -3.40
CA ASP A 55 18.56 8.86 -4.13
C ASP A 55 19.92 9.49 -4.55
N PRO A 56 21.06 8.81 -4.36
CA PRO A 56 22.36 9.37 -4.72
C PRO A 56 22.66 9.33 -6.23
N GLU A 57 21.95 8.50 -7.00
CA GLU A 57 22.10 8.42 -8.46
C GLU A 57 21.22 9.46 -9.15
N ILE A 58 20.02 9.72 -8.62
CA ILE A 58 19.06 10.71 -9.12
C ILE A 58 18.78 11.73 -8.01
N PRO A 59 19.13 13.03 -8.16
CA PRO A 59 19.00 14.05 -7.12
C PRO A 59 17.54 14.49 -6.89
N ALA A 60 16.68 13.53 -6.57
CA ALA A 60 15.27 13.65 -6.25
C ALA A 60 14.96 12.73 -5.07
N ASP A 61 13.88 13.03 -4.37
CA ASP A 61 13.46 12.25 -3.21
C ASP A 61 12.76 10.95 -3.63
N ILE A 62 12.86 9.93 -2.77
CA ILE A 62 12.34 8.59 -3.07
C ILE A 62 10.82 8.56 -3.22
N TYR A 63 10.11 9.52 -2.63
CA TYR A 63 8.66 9.62 -2.69
C TYR A 63 8.20 10.16 -4.04
N GLU A 64 8.73 11.31 -4.47
CA GLU A 64 8.44 11.90 -5.78
C GLU A 64 8.98 11.05 -6.94
N LEU A 65 10.05 10.28 -6.71
CA LEU A 65 10.52 9.28 -7.68
C LEU A 65 9.56 8.10 -7.85
N GLY A 66 8.56 7.95 -6.97
CA GLY A 66 7.62 6.83 -7.02
C GLY A 66 8.28 5.49 -6.65
N LEU A 67 9.32 5.51 -5.82
CA LEU A 67 9.97 4.29 -5.31
C LEU A 67 9.18 3.67 -4.16
N VAL A 68 8.31 4.44 -3.50
CA VAL A 68 7.43 3.94 -2.44
C VAL A 68 6.12 3.46 -3.07
N TYR A 69 5.82 2.17 -2.93
CA TYR A 69 4.63 1.56 -3.51
C TYR A 69 3.45 1.53 -2.54
N LYS A 70 3.74 1.28 -1.26
CA LYS A 70 2.70 1.17 -0.24
C LYS A 70 3.24 1.64 1.11
N ILE A 71 2.39 2.33 1.85
CA ILE A 71 2.59 2.67 3.26
C ILE A 71 1.36 2.17 3.99
N ASP A 72 1.55 1.28 4.95
CA ASP A 72 0.50 0.67 5.74
C ASP A 72 0.81 0.96 7.21
N ILE A 73 -0.17 1.51 7.94
CA ILE A 73 -0.02 1.86 9.36
C ILE A 73 -0.97 0.96 10.14
N GLU A 74 -0.38 0.01 10.86
CA GLU A 74 -1.11 -0.95 11.66
C GLU A 74 -1.61 -0.31 12.98
N ASP A 75 -2.58 -0.96 13.62
CA ASP A 75 -3.22 -0.46 14.85
C ASP A 75 -2.26 -0.29 16.04
N ASP A 76 -1.16 -1.05 16.05
CA ASP A 76 -0.07 -0.96 17.02
C ASP A 76 0.95 0.15 16.70
N ARG A 77 0.64 0.99 15.69
CA ARG A 77 1.50 2.06 15.15
C ARG A 77 2.79 1.52 14.52
N THR A 78 2.75 0.30 14.03
CA THR A 78 3.79 -0.26 13.17
C THR A 78 3.56 0.21 11.74
N VAL A 79 4.59 0.81 11.14
CA VAL A 79 4.54 1.32 9.77
C VAL A 79 5.24 0.32 8.86
N LYS A 80 4.49 -0.29 7.95
CA LYS A 80 5.00 -1.18 6.92
C LYS A 80 5.13 -0.42 5.61
N ILE A 81 6.33 -0.38 5.07
CA ILE A 81 6.65 0.35 3.84
C ILE A 81 7.11 -0.65 2.80
N GLU A 82 6.37 -0.74 1.70
CA GLU A 82 6.83 -1.45 0.52
C GLU A 82 7.47 -0.47 -0.44
N MET A 83 8.73 -0.70 -0.76
CA MET A 83 9.48 0.14 -1.69
C MET A 83 10.26 -0.68 -2.70
N THR A 84 10.66 -0.01 -3.77
CA THR A 84 11.47 -0.58 -4.84
C THR A 84 12.71 0.28 -5.09
N LEU A 85 13.55 -0.17 -6.01
CA LEU A 85 14.73 0.56 -6.45
C LEU A 85 14.75 0.67 -7.97
N THR A 86 15.41 1.72 -8.46
CA THR A 86 15.62 1.95 -9.90
C THR A 86 16.50 0.85 -10.54
N ALA A 87 17.39 0.21 -9.76
CA ALA A 87 18.26 -0.84 -10.25
C ALA A 87 18.47 -1.97 -9.21
N PRO A 88 18.29 -3.26 -9.60
CA PRO A 88 18.65 -4.38 -8.75
C PRO A 88 20.17 -4.55 -8.73
N GLY A 89 20.81 -4.26 -7.60
CA GLY A 89 22.21 -4.65 -7.35
C GLY A 89 23.23 -3.53 -7.14
N CYS A 90 22.82 -2.28 -6.97
CA CYS A 90 23.74 -1.25 -6.45
C CYS A 90 24.09 -1.55 -4.98
N PRO A 91 25.34 -1.43 -4.50
CA PRO A 91 25.67 -1.67 -3.09
C PRO A 91 24.89 -0.75 -2.13
N VAL A 92 24.52 0.43 -2.60
CA VAL A 92 23.66 1.41 -1.90
C VAL A 92 22.22 0.91 -1.69
N ALA A 93 21.75 -0.02 -2.53
CA ALA A 93 20.43 -0.66 -2.40
C ALA A 93 20.21 -1.32 -1.04
N GLY A 94 21.28 -1.81 -0.41
CA GLY A 94 21.20 -2.41 0.93
C GLY A 94 21.08 -1.38 2.04
N GLU A 95 21.53 -0.14 1.82
CA GLU A 95 21.54 0.93 2.83
C GLU A 95 20.28 1.79 2.76
N MET A 96 19.67 1.91 1.57
CA MET A 96 18.49 2.76 1.36
C MET A 96 17.28 2.37 2.25
N PRO A 97 16.91 1.08 2.40
CA PRO A 97 15.86 0.68 3.33
C PRO A 97 16.16 1.09 4.77
N GLY A 98 17.44 1.03 5.17
CA GLY A 98 17.87 1.48 6.49
C GLY A 98 17.71 3.00 6.67
N TRP A 99 18.00 3.81 5.64
CA TRP A 99 17.78 5.26 5.71
C TRP A 99 16.29 5.60 5.82
N VAL A 100 15.44 4.90 5.06
CA VAL A 100 13.98 5.03 5.15
C VAL A 100 13.48 4.64 6.53
N GLU A 101 13.91 3.49 7.04
CA GLU A 101 13.53 3.01 8.37
C GLU A 101 13.91 4.03 9.44
N ASN A 102 15.13 4.59 9.39
CA ASN A 102 15.58 5.61 10.33
C ASN A 102 14.78 6.92 10.21
N ALA A 103 14.51 7.39 8.99
CA ALA A 103 13.75 8.62 8.76
C ALA A 103 12.32 8.48 9.31
N VAL A 104 11.65 7.37 9.02
CA VAL A 104 10.27 7.11 9.45
C VAL A 104 10.20 6.78 10.95
N SER A 105 11.21 6.11 11.50
CA SER A 105 11.27 5.82 12.94
C SER A 105 11.44 7.09 13.79
N ALA A 106 11.88 8.21 13.20
CA ALA A 106 11.96 9.49 13.88
C ALA A 106 10.61 10.22 13.97
N VAL A 107 9.58 9.74 13.26
CA VAL A 107 8.24 10.34 13.26
C VAL A 107 7.54 10.08 14.60
N GLU A 108 6.92 11.13 15.14
CA GLU A 108 6.24 11.05 16.42
C GLU A 108 5.00 10.14 16.33
N GLY A 109 4.97 9.13 17.19
CA GLY A 109 3.85 8.20 17.28
C GLY A 109 4.04 6.90 16.50
N VAL A 110 5.15 6.76 15.76
CA VAL A 110 5.57 5.48 15.15
C VAL A 110 6.20 4.59 16.24
N SER A 111 5.71 3.36 16.35
CA SER A 111 6.25 2.35 17.30
C SER A 111 7.39 1.56 16.67
N MET A 112 7.18 1.08 15.44
CA MET A 112 8.10 0.23 14.71
C MET A 112 7.97 0.53 13.22
N VAL A 113 9.06 0.36 12.49
CA VAL A 113 9.09 0.50 11.04
C VAL A 113 9.59 -0.80 10.44
N GLU A 114 8.89 -1.29 9.42
CA GLU A 114 9.27 -2.47 8.66
C GLU A 114 9.33 -2.09 7.18
N VAL A 115 10.52 -2.08 6.61
CA VAL A 115 10.72 -1.75 5.20
C VAL A 115 10.93 -3.03 4.40
N THR A 116 10.00 -3.32 3.49
CA THR A 116 10.07 -4.45 2.57
C THR A 116 10.47 -3.96 1.20
N MET A 117 11.54 -4.56 0.65
CA MET A 117 11.99 -4.28 -0.70
C MET A 117 11.34 -5.25 -1.69
N THR A 118 10.61 -4.72 -2.68
CA THR A 118 10.05 -5.48 -3.79
C THR A 118 10.60 -4.99 -5.13
N PHE A 119 10.80 -5.91 -6.07
CA PHE A 119 11.16 -5.60 -7.46
C PHE A 119 10.04 -5.96 -8.44
N ASP A 120 8.90 -6.43 -7.92
CA ASP A 120 7.73 -6.76 -8.70
C ASP A 120 6.54 -5.92 -8.22
N PRO A 121 5.92 -5.08 -9.08
CA PRO A 121 6.33 -4.79 -10.46
C PRO A 121 7.65 -3.99 -10.54
N PRO A 122 8.40 -4.09 -11.65
CA PRO A 122 9.63 -3.31 -11.83
C PRO A 122 9.31 -1.81 -11.86
N TRP A 123 10.20 -1.01 -11.28
CA TRP A 123 10.06 0.43 -11.34
C TRP A 123 10.19 0.93 -12.77
N THR A 124 9.31 1.84 -13.15
CA THR A 124 9.35 2.54 -14.44
C THR A 124 9.32 4.03 -14.17
N PRO A 125 10.06 4.82 -14.95
CA PRO A 125 10.15 6.26 -14.73
C PRO A 125 8.81 7.01 -14.95
N ASP A 126 7.84 6.42 -15.65
CA ASP A 126 6.45 6.90 -15.70
C ASP A 126 5.77 7.01 -14.31
N ARG A 127 6.35 6.40 -13.26
CA ARG A 127 5.86 6.52 -11.88
C ARG A 127 6.33 7.79 -11.18
N MET A 128 7.28 8.53 -11.75
CA MET A 128 7.73 9.81 -11.20
C MET A 128 6.62 10.84 -11.27
N SER A 129 6.45 11.62 -10.21
CA SER A 129 5.59 12.82 -10.20
C SER A 129 6.02 13.81 -11.28
N GLU A 130 5.09 14.66 -11.72
CA GLU A 130 5.39 15.75 -12.67
C GLU A 130 6.56 16.63 -12.18
N GLU A 131 6.63 16.88 -10.87
CA GLU A 131 7.71 17.64 -10.23
C GLU A 131 9.07 16.92 -10.34
N ALA A 132 9.10 15.61 -10.09
CA ALA A 132 10.31 14.81 -10.25
C ALA A 132 10.80 14.74 -11.70
N GLN A 133 9.89 14.60 -12.66
CA GLN A 133 10.23 14.59 -14.10
C GLN A 133 10.89 15.89 -14.55
N VAL A 134 10.44 17.04 -14.03
CA VAL A 134 11.06 18.35 -14.28
C VAL A 134 12.42 18.45 -13.59
N ALA A 135 12.55 17.97 -12.34
CA ALA A 135 13.79 18.03 -11.58
C ALA A 135 14.94 17.24 -12.24
N VAL A 136 14.62 16.10 -12.88
CA VAL A 136 15.59 15.26 -13.61
C VAL A 136 15.86 15.72 -15.04
N GLY A 137 15.20 16.79 -15.51
CA GLY A 137 15.45 17.40 -16.82
C GLY A 137 14.97 16.57 -18.01
N TRP A 138 13.87 15.84 -17.86
CA TRP A 138 13.28 15.04 -18.94
C TRP A 138 12.35 15.83 -19.88
N TYR A 139 12.22 17.14 -19.66
CA TYR A 139 11.41 18.06 -20.46
C TYR A 139 12.20 19.30 -20.87
#